data_AF-A0A7S1FGK0-F1
#
_entry.id   AF-A0A7S1FGK0-F1
#
_cell.length_a   1.000
_cell.length_b   1.000
_cell.length_c   1.000
_cell.angle_alpha   90.00
_cell.angle_beta   90.00
_cell.angle_gamma   90.00
#
_symmetry.space_group_name_H-M   'P 1'
#
loop_
_entity.id
_entity.type
_entity.pdbx_description
1 polymer ?
#
loop_
_entity_poly.entity_id
_entity_poly.type
_entity_poly.pdbx_seq_one_letter_code
_entity_poly.pdbx_strand_id
1 'polypeptide(L)'
;MGEDGTDLAPHVSGGEPREYRIVIPTRGRWRPALQIAKHERILREETRPFILVKTLGFLKRQKISPSVVSLWTADDEEKSRYEHALSQDEYWRGVEICVGTSGILNQRNHIAKTLPEGLYVVSLDDDVAEVHWKRYAGNVMKALE
;
A
#
# COMPACT_ATOMS: atom_id res chain seq x y z
N MET A 1 -26.23 35.00 -1.97
CA MET A 1 -25.98 34.00 -0.90
C MET A 1 -25.85 32.67 -1.60
N GLY A 2 -24.62 32.30 -1.98
CA GLY A 2 -24.32 31.02 -2.63
C GLY A 2 -23.71 30.11 -1.57
N GLU A 3 -24.17 28.87 -1.51
CA GLU A 3 -23.86 27.88 -0.49
C GLU A 3 -22.35 27.63 -0.39
N ASP A 4 -21.80 27.81 0.81
CA ASP A 4 -20.49 27.29 1.23
C ASP A 4 -20.58 25.75 1.28
N GLY A 5 -20.56 25.11 0.11
CA GLY A 5 -20.30 23.68 -0.02
C GLY A 5 -18.86 23.43 0.40
N THR A 6 -18.65 23.03 1.65
CA THR A 6 -17.32 22.87 2.25
C THR A 6 -16.48 21.89 1.42
N ASP A 7 -15.42 22.42 0.80
CA ASP A 7 -14.41 21.75 -0.02
C ASP A 7 -13.50 20.82 0.81
N LEU A 8 -14.10 19.99 1.66
CA LEU A 8 -13.38 19.12 2.56
C LEU A 8 -12.86 17.91 1.79
N ALA A 9 -11.57 17.62 1.97
CA ALA A 9 -11.00 16.40 1.42
C ALA A 9 -11.79 15.19 1.94
N PRO A 10 -11.96 14.11 1.16
CA PRO A 10 -12.77 12.96 1.58
C PRO A 10 -12.37 12.36 2.93
N HIS A 11 -11.09 12.44 3.29
CA HIS A 11 -10.56 11.97 4.58
C HIS A 11 -10.88 12.92 5.76
N VAL A 12 -11.39 14.11 5.49
CA VAL A 12 -11.85 15.11 6.49
C VAL A 12 -13.36 15.02 6.69
N SER A 13 -14.12 14.69 5.65
CA SER A 13 -15.57 14.52 5.73
C SER A 13 -16.02 13.42 6.70
N GLY A 14 -15.11 12.51 7.06
CA GLY A 14 -15.35 11.48 8.06
C GLY A 14 -16.28 10.37 7.58
N GLY A 15 -16.63 9.48 8.50
CA GLY A 15 -17.50 8.32 8.27
C GLY A 15 -17.49 7.40 9.49
N GLU A 16 -18.43 6.47 9.54
CA GLU A 16 -18.45 5.44 10.58
C GLU A 16 -17.16 4.60 10.53
N PRO A 17 -16.38 4.53 11.63
CA PRO A 17 -15.21 3.67 11.69
C PRO A 17 -15.59 2.22 11.41
N ARG A 18 -14.87 1.59 10.49
CA ARG A 18 -14.99 0.16 10.20
C ARG A 18 -13.66 -0.52 10.50
N GLU A 19 -13.73 -1.75 10.98
CA GLU A 19 -12.56 -2.60 11.03
C GLU A 19 -12.16 -2.98 9.59
N TYR A 20 -10.90 -2.79 9.27
CA TYR A 20 -10.37 -3.11 7.95
C TYR A 20 -8.95 -3.67 8.06
N ARG A 21 -8.54 -4.39 7.02
CA ARG A 21 -7.16 -4.83 6.85
C ARG A 21 -6.61 -4.37 5.51
N ILE A 22 -5.40 -3.82 5.53
CA ILE A 22 -4.63 -3.54 4.33
C ILE A 22 -3.83 -4.80 3.99
N VAL A 23 -4.05 -5.34 2.80
CA VAL A 23 -3.34 -6.50 2.29
C VAL A 23 -2.48 -6.09 1.11
N ILE A 24 -1.20 -6.45 1.16
CA ILE A 24 -0.22 -6.12 0.12
C ILE A 24 0.33 -7.43 -0.45
N PRO A 25 -0.24 -7.92 -1.57
CA PRO A 25 0.39 -8.98 -2.36
C PRO A 25 1.76 -8.51 -2.83
N THR A 26 2.81 -9.30 -2.58
CA THR A 26 4.16 -8.84 -2.91
C THR A 26 5.09 -9.97 -3.31
N ARG A 27 6.03 -9.66 -4.21
CA ARG A 27 7.07 -10.59 -4.67
C ARG A 27 8.33 -9.84 -5.09
N GLY A 28 9.45 -10.20 -4.48
CA GLY A 28 10.76 -9.73 -4.87
C GLY A 28 11.02 -8.25 -4.59
N ARG A 29 10.16 -7.55 -3.83
CA ARG A 29 10.32 -6.13 -3.46
C ARG A 29 11.01 -5.92 -2.11
N TRP A 30 11.40 -7.01 -1.45
CA TRP A 30 12.39 -7.02 -0.38
C TRP A 30 13.80 -6.62 -0.88
N ARG A 31 14.05 -6.75 -2.19
CA ARG A 31 15.33 -6.35 -2.81
C ARG A 31 15.54 -4.83 -2.78
N PRO A 32 16.80 -4.37 -2.82
CA PRO A 32 17.13 -2.95 -2.90
C PRO A 32 16.40 -2.20 -4.02
N ALA A 33 15.94 -0.97 -3.75
CA ALA A 33 15.19 -0.16 -4.70
C ALA A 33 15.96 0.11 -6.00
N LEU A 34 17.27 0.34 -5.91
CA LEU A 34 18.16 0.53 -7.07
C LEU A 34 18.15 -0.66 -8.05
N GLN A 35 17.86 -1.88 -7.58
CA GLN A 35 17.82 -3.07 -8.43
C GLN A 35 16.49 -3.21 -9.18
N ILE A 36 15.43 -2.59 -8.67
CA ILE A 36 14.05 -2.74 -9.14
C ILE A 36 13.66 -1.57 -10.05
N ALA A 37 13.80 -0.33 -9.58
CA ALA A 37 13.29 0.86 -10.26
C ALA A 37 14.40 1.65 -10.96
N LYS A 38 15.11 0.98 -11.88
CA LYS A 38 16.25 1.57 -12.61
C LYS A 38 15.91 2.87 -13.38
N HIS A 39 14.64 3.03 -13.75
CA HIS A 39 14.15 4.20 -14.48
C HIS A 39 13.78 5.37 -13.57
N GLU A 40 13.49 5.14 -12.29
CA GLU A 40 13.22 6.20 -11.32
C GLU A 40 14.54 6.82 -10.86
N ARG A 41 14.89 7.99 -11.40
CA ARG A 41 16.18 8.66 -11.12
C ARG A 41 16.46 8.80 -9.62
N ILE A 42 15.43 9.09 -8.84
CA ILE A 42 15.46 9.23 -7.38
C ILE A 42 15.82 7.94 -6.62
N LEU A 43 15.70 6.76 -7.25
CA LEU A 43 15.94 5.47 -6.60
C LEU A 43 17.26 4.79 -7.04
N ARG A 44 18.06 5.43 -7.89
CA ARG A 44 19.28 4.83 -8.47
C ARG A 44 20.36 4.47 -7.48
N GLU A 45 20.39 5.15 -6.34
CA GLU A 45 21.37 4.94 -5.27
C GLU A 45 20.70 4.41 -3.98
N GLU A 46 19.39 4.13 -4.03
CA GLU A 46 18.62 3.70 -2.87
C GLU A 46 18.81 2.20 -2.63
N THR A 47 19.55 1.89 -1.57
CA THR A 47 19.90 0.52 -1.18
C THR A 47 18.87 -0.13 -0.27
N ARG A 48 17.93 0.64 0.30
CA ARG A 48 16.85 0.09 1.12
C ARG A 48 15.91 -0.77 0.28
N PRO A 49 15.23 -1.76 0.91
CA PRO A 49 14.18 -2.54 0.26
C PRO A 49 13.16 -1.65 -0.45
N PHE A 50 12.84 -1.96 -1.71
CA PHE A 50 11.93 -1.15 -2.53
C PHE A 50 10.57 -0.94 -1.86
N ILE A 51 10.02 -1.99 -1.24
CA ILE A 51 8.73 -1.90 -0.55
C ILE A 51 8.74 -0.90 0.62
N LEU A 52 9.87 -0.75 1.33
CA LEU A 52 10.04 0.22 2.42
C LEU A 52 10.08 1.66 1.91
N VAL A 53 10.54 1.87 0.68
CA VAL A 53 10.64 3.19 0.06
C VAL A 53 9.29 3.60 -0.56
N LYS A 54 8.57 2.64 -1.15
CA LYS A 54 7.29 2.85 -1.82
C LYS A 54 6.12 2.62 -0.87
N THR A 55 5.40 1.50 -0.96
CA THR A 55 4.12 1.28 -0.27
C THR A 55 4.23 1.40 1.25
N LEU A 56 5.19 0.74 1.90
CA LEU A 56 5.32 0.83 3.35
C LEU A 56 5.84 2.21 3.80
N GLY A 57 6.68 2.86 2.98
CA GLY A 57 7.09 4.24 3.20
C GLY A 57 5.92 5.21 3.14
N PHE A 58 5.03 5.03 2.17
CA PHE A 58 3.77 5.76 2.03
C PHE A 58 2.86 5.55 3.24
N LEU A 59 2.58 4.30 3.60
CA LEU A 59 1.69 3.97 4.73
C LEU A 59 2.24 4.52 6.06
N LYS A 60 3.56 4.49 6.26
CA LYS A 60 4.22 5.10 7.43
C LYS A 60 4.02 6.62 7.47
N ARG A 61 4.15 7.32 6.34
CA ARG A 61 3.86 8.77 6.26
C ARG A 61 2.40 9.08 6.55
N GLN A 62 1.48 8.19 6.18
CA GLN A 62 0.06 8.26 6.53
C GLN A 62 -0.26 7.80 7.96
N LYS A 63 0.76 7.42 8.76
CA LYS A 63 0.65 6.95 10.15
C LYS A 63 -0.24 5.71 10.31
N ILE A 64 -0.28 4.86 9.28
CA ILE A 64 -1.01 3.59 9.34
C ILE A 64 -0.28 2.62 10.26
N SER A 65 -1.01 2.07 11.24
CA SER A 65 -0.46 1.09 12.18
C SER A 65 -0.02 -0.19 11.45
N PRO A 66 1.16 -0.76 11.76
CA PRO A 66 1.56 -2.07 11.25
C PRO A 66 0.56 -3.19 11.59
N SER A 67 -0.20 -3.06 12.69
CA SER A 67 -1.17 -4.06 13.13
C SER A 67 -2.34 -4.29 12.17
N VAL A 68 -2.65 -3.31 11.29
CA VAL A 68 -3.71 -3.43 10.28
C VAL A 68 -3.19 -3.78 8.90
N VAL A 69 -1.88 -4.04 8.77
CA VAL A 69 -1.22 -4.36 7.50
C VAL A 69 -0.78 -5.82 7.51
N SER A 70 -0.96 -6.52 6.39
CA SER A 70 -0.29 -7.79 6.15
C SER A 70 0.30 -7.88 4.75
N LEU A 71 1.52 -8.41 4.68
CA LEU A 71 2.20 -8.72 3.43
C LEU A 71 1.93 -10.16 3.05
N TRP A 72 1.65 -10.41 1.77
CA TRP A 72 1.32 -11.74 1.27
C TRP A 72 2.32 -12.16 0.21
N THR A 73 3.21 -13.09 0.58
CA THR A 73 4.29 -13.58 -0.27
C THR A 73 3.88 -14.78 -1.11
N ALA A 74 4.67 -15.10 -2.14
CA ALA A 74 4.38 -16.22 -3.04
C ALA A 74 4.65 -17.61 -2.39
N ASP A 75 5.58 -17.66 -1.45
CA ASP A 75 6.09 -18.88 -0.80
C ASP A 75 6.84 -18.51 0.51
N ASP A 76 7.31 -19.54 1.23
CA ASP A 76 8.09 -19.43 2.48
C ASP A 76 9.47 -18.78 2.29
N GLU A 77 10.09 -18.98 1.12
CA GLU A 77 11.40 -18.38 0.80
C GLU A 77 11.26 -16.86 0.71
N GLU A 78 10.25 -16.37 -0.01
CA GLU A 78 9.91 -14.96 -0.07
C GLU A 78 9.55 -14.42 1.31
N LYS A 79 8.76 -15.14 2.12
CA LYS A 79 8.45 -14.73 3.49
C LYS A 79 9.71 -14.46 4.31
N SER A 80 10.65 -15.40 4.31
CA SER A 80 11.91 -15.28 5.05
C SER A 80 12.73 -14.05 4.61
N ARG A 81 12.72 -13.74 3.30
CA ARG A 81 13.40 -12.56 2.74
C ARG A 81 12.75 -11.25 3.18
N TYR A 82 11.42 -11.18 3.22
CA TYR A 82 10.71 -10.01 3.75
C TYR A 82 10.92 -9.83 5.25
N GLU A 83 10.87 -10.92 6.03
CA GLU A 83 11.15 -10.88 7.47
C GLU A 83 12.55 -10.31 7.74
N HIS A 84 13.55 -10.79 7.01
CA HIS A 84 14.91 -10.27 7.10
C HIS A 84 14.98 -8.78 6.71
N ALA A 85 14.42 -8.41 5.55
CA ALA A 85 14.46 -7.03 5.04
C ALA A 85 13.75 -6.03 5.98
N LEU A 86 12.64 -6.44 6.61
CA LEU A 86 11.87 -5.58 7.50
C LEU A 86 12.38 -5.59 8.94
N SER A 87 13.16 -6.59 9.35
CA SER A 87 13.77 -6.62 10.69
C SER A 87 14.63 -5.38 10.99
N GLN A 88 15.16 -4.74 9.94
CA GLN A 88 16.02 -3.56 10.02
C GLN A 88 15.24 -2.24 10.12
N ASP A 89 13.93 -2.21 9.85
CA ASP A 89 13.09 -1.02 10.02
C ASP A 89 12.29 -1.11 11.31
N GLU A 90 12.52 -0.19 12.25
CA GLU A 90 11.87 -0.20 13.57
C GLU A 90 10.34 -0.13 13.51
N TYR A 91 9.78 0.57 12.52
CA TYR A 91 8.35 0.77 12.40
C TYR A 91 7.65 -0.46 11.82
N TRP A 92 8.26 -1.09 10.81
CA TRP A 92 7.68 -2.24 10.12
C TRP A 92 8.15 -3.59 10.66
N ARG A 93 9.08 -3.60 11.60
CA ARG A 93 9.48 -4.81 12.33
C ARG A 93 8.26 -5.45 12.98
N GLY A 94 8.05 -6.74 12.68
CA GLY A 94 6.94 -7.50 13.26
C GLY A 94 5.58 -7.30 12.57
N VAL A 95 5.52 -6.60 11.41
CA VAL A 95 4.33 -6.64 10.54
C VAL A 95 4.02 -8.09 10.15
N GLU A 96 2.74 -8.42 10.02
CA GLU A 96 2.33 -9.76 9.64
C GLU A 96 2.76 -10.07 8.19
N ILE A 97 3.45 -11.20 8.01
CA ILE A 97 3.83 -11.73 6.70
C ILE A 97 3.23 -13.14 6.54
N CYS A 98 2.28 -13.24 5.62
CA CYS A 98 1.56 -14.45 5.30
C CYS A 98 2.14 -15.11 4.05
N VAL A 99 2.21 -16.44 4.06
CA VAL A 99 2.51 -17.22 2.86
C VAL A 99 1.22 -17.41 2.09
N GLY A 100 1.24 -17.04 0.81
CA GLY A 100 0.13 -17.24 -0.11
C GLY A 100 0.50 -18.17 -1.25
N THR A 101 0.31 -17.69 -2.48
CA THR A 101 0.52 -18.43 -3.72
C THR A 101 1.08 -17.52 -4.82
N SER A 102 1.72 -18.14 -5.82
CA SER A 102 2.29 -17.42 -6.95
C SER A 102 1.21 -16.95 -7.94
N GLY A 103 1.41 -15.73 -8.46
CA GLY A 103 0.55 -15.09 -9.45
C GLY A 103 -0.51 -14.19 -8.81
N ILE A 104 -0.60 -12.95 -9.25
CA ILE A 104 -1.41 -11.90 -8.59
C ILE A 104 -2.90 -12.27 -8.49
N LEU A 105 -3.46 -12.90 -9.53
CA LEU A 105 -4.86 -13.34 -9.54
C LEU A 105 -5.11 -14.42 -8.49
N ASN A 106 -4.27 -15.46 -8.48
CA ASN A 106 -4.37 -16.54 -7.50
C ASN A 106 -4.14 -16.02 -6.08
N GLN A 107 -3.20 -15.09 -5.91
CA GLN A 107 -2.87 -14.49 -4.63
C GLN A 107 -4.05 -13.69 -4.06
N ARG A 108 -4.66 -12.80 -4.86
CA ARG A 108 -5.84 -12.04 -4.43
C ARG A 108 -7.02 -12.96 -4.11
N ASN A 109 -7.23 -14.02 -4.90
CA ASN A 109 -8.25 -15.03 -4.62
C ASN A 109 -7.98 -15.82 -3.34
N HIS A 110 -6.72 -16.16 -3.07
CA HIS A 110 -6.32 -16.85 -1.86
C HIS A 110 -6.55 -15.97 -0.63
N ILE A 111 -6.11 -14.71 -0.65
CA ILE A 111 -6.33 -13.73 0.42
C ILE A 111 -7.81 -13.60 0.75
N ALA A 112 -8.66 -13.43 -0.27
CA ALA A 112 -10.10 -13.27 -0.08
C ALA A 112 -10.77 -14.50 0.54
N LYS A 113 -10.24 -15.71 0.31
CA LYS A 113 -10.75 -16.96 0.89
C LYS A 113 -10.23 -17.23 2.30
N THR A 114 -9.05 -16.70 2.64
CA THR A 114 -8.40 -16.94 3.94
C THR A 114 -8.91 -15.96 5.02
N LEU A 115 -9.23 -14.73 4.64
CA LEU A 115 -9.74 -13.72 5.57
C LEU A 115 -11.21 -13.98 5.94
N PRO A 116 -11.64 -13.61 7.16
CA PRO A 116 -12.99 -13.87 7.63
C PRO A 116 -14.03 -13.08 6.81
N GLU A 117 -15.20 -13.68 6.64
CA GLU A 117 -16.34 -13.03 6.01
C GLU A 117 -16.74 -11.76 6.79
N GLY A 118 -17.10 -10.69 6.08
CA GLY A 118 -17.48 -9.41 6.66
C GLY A 118 -16.32 -8.47 6.99
N LEU A 119 -15.06 -8.92 6.91
CA LEU A 119 -13.90 -8.05 7.05
C LEU A 119 -13.71 -7.17 5.81
N TYR A 120 -13.58 -5.85 6.01
CA TYR A 120 -13.23 -4.94 4.92
C TYR A 120 -11.76 -5.07 4.56
N VAL A 121 -11.48 -5.31 3.27
CA VAL A 121 -10.12 -5.49 2.76
C VAL A 121 -9.77 -4.35 1.81
N VAL A 122 -8.66 -3.68 2.11
CA VAL A 122 -8.02 -2.73 1.20
C VAL A 122 -6.82 -3.44 0.57
N SER A 123 -6.95 -3.87 -0.68
CA SER A 123 -5.82 -4.47 -1.41
C SER A 123 -5.00 -3.37 -2.09
N LEU A 124 -3.73 -3.25 -1.72
CA LEU A 124 -2.79 -2.29 -2.30
C LEU A 124 -1.67 -3.02 -3.02
N ASP A 125 -1.19 -2.44 -4.13
CA ASP A 125 0.01 -2.92 -4.81
C ASP A 125 1.28 -2.53 -4.03
N ASP A 126 2.37 -3.24 -4.28
CA ASP A 126 3.64 -3.11 -3.54
C ASP A 126 4.57 -1.98 -4.04
N ASP A 127 4.08 -1.13 -4.93
CA ASP A 127 4.77 0.02 -5.52
C ASP A 127 4.02 1.36 -5.40
N VAL A 128 2.97 1.43 -4.59
CA VAL A 128 2.19 2.66 -4.33
C VAL A 128 3.04 3.68 -3.57
N ALA A 129 3.20 4.88 -4.14
CA ALA A 129 3.97 5.95 -3.51
C ALA A 129 3.10 7.04 -2.87
N GLU A 130 1.97 7.38 -3.50
CA GLU A 130 1.10 8.49 -3.12
C GLU A 130 -0.35 8.21 -3.55
N VAL A 131 -1.30 8.85 -2.87
CA VAL A 131 -2.72 8.88 -3.25
C VAL A 131 -3.14 10.33 -3.34
N HIS A 132 -3.65 10.72 -4.51
CA HIS A 132 -4.18 12.06 -4.75
C HIS A 132 -5.70 12.01 -4.83
N TRP A 133 -6.36 13.06 -4.34
CA TRP A 133 -7.79 13.24 -4.49
C TRP A 133 -8.04 14.47 -5.37
N LYS A 134 -9.16 14.44 -6.09
CA LYS A 134 -9.58 15.56 -6.93
C LYS A 134 -10.57 16.42 -6.16
N ARG A 135 -10.33 17.73 -6.17
CA ARG A 135 -11.24 18.74 -5.62
C ARG A 135 -12.44 19.00 -6.52
N TYR A 136 -12.27 18.84 -7.83
CA TYR A 136 -13.30 19.07 -8.83
C TYR A 136 -13.53 17.82 -9.68
N ALA A 137 -14.77 17.60 -10.09
CA ALA A 137 -15.07 16.68 -11.19
C ALA A 137 -14.28 17.11 -12.45
N GLY A 138 -13.85 16.16 -13.28
CA GLY A 138 -13.02 16.45 -14.47
C GLY A 138 -13.66 17.43 -15.47
N ASN A 139 -12.82 18.07 -16.31
CA ASN A 139 -13.14 19.04 -17.37
C ASN A 139 -14.46 19.82 -17.24
N VAL A 140 -14.55 20.65 -16.21
CA VAL A 140 -15.48 21.81 -16.21
C VAL A 140 -14.86 23.02 -16.94
N MET A 141 -13.56 22.98 -17.26
CA MET A 141 -12.83 24.06 -17.93
C MET A 141 -12.42 23.66 -19.36
N LYS A 142 -13.40 23.60 -20.26
CA LYS A 142 -13.17 23.70 -21.72
C LYS A 142 -14.26 24.50 -22.45
N ALA A 143 -15.05 25.30 -21.73
CA ALA A 143 -16.17 26.05 -22.28
C ALA A 143 -16.10 27.57 -22.05
N LEU A 144 -14.94 28.09 -21.64
CA LEU A 144 -14.72 29.53 -21.47
C LEU A 144 -13.31 29.90 -21.96
N GLU A 145 -13.08 29.77 -23.26
CA GLU A 145 -12.10 30.55 -24.04
C GLU A 145 -12.78 31.02 -25.33
#